data_AF-A0A1R3J7M8-F1
#
_entry.id   AF-A0A1R3J7M8-F1
#
_cell.length_a   1.000
_cell.length_b   1.000
_cell.length_c   1.000
_cell.angle_alpha   90.00
_cell.angle_beta   90.00
_cell.angle_gamma   90.00
#
_symmetry.space_group_name_H-M   'P 1'
#
loop_
_entity.id
_entity.type
_entity.pdbx_description
1 polymer ?
#
loop_
_entity_poly.entity_id
_entity_poly.type
_entity_poly.pdbx_seq_one_letter_code
_entity_poly.pdbx_strand_id
1 'polypeptide(L)'
;MAAAWPEDKGSAVIGVVVEAKNRTRGDLLKAEEYCERAILVKPDDGEVLSMYGDLIWNNHRDGDRAKYYFDRALQASPEDW
;
A
#
# COMPACT_ATOMS: atom_id res chain seq x y z
N MET A 1 -5.04 -28.30 0.24
CA MET A 1 -3.71 -27.85 -0.26
C MET A 1 -3.80 -26.36 -0.50
N ALA A 2 -3.39 -25.55 0.47
CA ALA A 2 -3.38 -24.09 0.38
C ALA A 2 -2.09 -23.64 -0.31
N ALA A 3 -2.21 -22.79 -1.34
CA ALA A 3 -1.07 -22.24 -2.05
C ALA A 3 -0.33 -21.27 -1.12
N ALA A 4 0.86 -21.69 -0.68
CA ALA A 4 1.84 -20.85 -0.02
C ALA A 4 2.38 -19.84 -1.05
N TRP A 5 2.36 -18.57 -0.68
CA TRP A 5 2.98 -17.50 -1.47
C TRP A 5 4.50 -17.58 -1.32
N PRO A 6 5.27 -17.31 -2.39
CA PRO A 6 6.73 -17.40 -2.35
C PRO A 6 7.28 -16.29 -1.44
N GLU A 7 7.77 -16.72 -0.28
CA GLU A 7 8.62 -15.94 0.59
C GLU A 7 10.02 -15.88 -0.03
N ASP A 8 10.35 -14.81 -0.77
CA ASP A 8 11.72 -14.26 -0.76
C ASP A 8 11.74 -12.88 -1.43
N LYS A 9 12.34 -11.90 -0.73
CA LYS A 9 12.72 -10.54 -1.18
C LYS A 9 11.68 -9.41 -1.13
N GLY A 10 10.94 -9.33 -0.02
CA GLY A 10 10.09 -8.16 0.31
C GLY A 10 10.11 -7.78 1.78
N SER A 11 11.21 -8.06 2.50
CA SER A 11 11.26 -8.07 3.97
C SER A 11 11.06 -6.71 4.67
N ALA A 12 10.93 -5.60 3.93
CA ALA A 12 10.54 -4.31 4.49
C ALA A 12 9.01 -4.09 4.45
N VAL A 13 8.32 -4.64 3.45
CA VAL A 13 6.88 -4.38 3.20
C VAL A 13 6.00 -5.16 4.18
N ILE A 14 6.40 -6.40 4.49
CA ILE A 14 5.71 -7.22 5.50
C ILE A 14 5.81 -6.63 6.91
N GLY A 15 6.88 -5.88 7.22
CA GLY A 15 6.99 -5.10 8.46
C GLY A 15 5.95 -3.98 8.52
N VAL A 16 5.82 -3.20 7.43
CA VAL A 16 4.84 -2.11 7.31
C VAL A 16 3.40 -2.62 7.38
N VAL A 17 3.10 -3.77 6.75
CA VAL A 17 1.76 -4.39 6.78
C VAL A 17 1.38 -4.88 8.19
N VAL A 18 2.36 -5.30 9.00
CA VAL A 18 2.11 -5.73 10.39
C VAL A 18 1.82 -4.53 11.29
N GLU A 19 2.44 -3.37 11.07
CA GLU A 19 2.14 -2.13 11.83
C GLU A 19 0.80 -1.48 11.42
N ALA A 20 0.35 -1.65 10.17
CA ALA A 20 -0.97 -1.19 9.71
C ALA A 20 -2.15 -1.87 10.43
N LYS A 21 -1.90 -3.03 11.05
CA LYS A 21 -2.91 -3.88 11.71
C LYS A 21 -3.51 -3.29 13.00
N ASN A 22 -3.01 -2.14 13.48
CA ASN A 22 -3.46 -1.49 14.72
C ASN A 22 -4.13 -0.12 14.53
N ARG A 23 -4.70 0.16 13.34
CA ARG A 23 -5.46 1.41 13.08
C ARG A 23 -6.95 1.21 13.31
N THR A 24 -7.58 2.09 14.08
CA THR A 24 -9.04 2.10 14.20
C THR A 24 -9.66 2.54 12.88
N ARG A 25 -10.90 2.12 12.58
CA ARG A 25 -11.57 2.46 11.29
C ARG A 25 -11.60 3.97 10.98
N GLY A 26 -11.62 4.82 12.00
CA GLY A 26 -11.57 6.28 11.83
C GLY A 26 -10.20 6.81 11.40
N ASP A 27 -9.12 6.11 11.75
CA ASP A 27 -7.76 6.48 11.37
C ASP A 27 -7.47 6.11 9.91
N LEU A 28 -8.11 5.06 9.39
CA LEU A 28 -7.95 4.62 8.00
C LEU A 28 -8.54 5.62 7.00
N LEU A 29 -9.72 6.19 7.29
CA LEU A 29 -10.33 7.20 6.41
C LEU A 29 -9.49 8.48 6.34
N LYS A 30 -9.00 8.97 7.50
CA LYS A 30 -8.10 10.13 7.51
C LYS A 30 -6.80 9.85 6.78
N ALA A 31 -6.24 8.65 6.95
CA ALA A 31 -5.03 8.25 6.25
C ALA A 31 -5.24 8.23 4.72
N GLU A 32 -6.41 7.82 4.25
CA GLU A 32 -6.78 7.87 2.83
C GLU A 32 -6.73 9.30 2.31
N GLU A 33 -7.36 10.26 3.01
CA GLU A 33 -7.32 11.69 2.64
C GLU A 33 -5.90 12.28 2.64
N TYR A 34 -5.05 11.90 3.60
CA TYR A 34 -3.65 12.34 3.63
C TYR A 34 -2.86 11.80 2.44
N CYS A 35 -3.06 10.52 2.11
CA CYS A 35 -2.43 9.88 0.95
C CYS A 35 -2.88 10.53 -0.36
N GLU A 36 -4.17 10.86 -0.54
CA GLU A 36 -4.66 11.56 -1.74
C GLU A 36 -3.96 12.90 -1.93
N ARG A 37 -3.83 13.68 -0.86
CA ARG A 37 -3.12 14.97 -0.89
C ARG A 37 -1.63 14.80 -1.20
N ALA A 38 -0.99 13.76 -0.66
CA ALA A 38 0.41 13.47 -0.92
C ALA A 38 0.64 13.06 -2.38
N ILE A 39 -0.24 12.24 -2.97
CA ILE A 39 -0.20 11.86 -4.39
C ILE A 39 -0.34 13.08 -5.31
N LEU A 40 -1.14 14.08 -4.93
CA LEU A 40 -1.25 15.33 -5.71
C LEU A 40 0.06 16.13 -5.74
N VAL A 41 0.85 16.09 -4.67
CA VAL A 41 2.13 16.81 -4.57
C VAL A 41 3.27 16.00 -5.17
N LYS A 42 3.28 14.69 -4.93
CA LYS A 42 4.27 13.73 -5.43
C LYS A 42 3.56 12.49 -5.97
N PRO A 43 3.20 12.48 -7.26
CA PRO A 43 2.42 11.39 -7.85
C PRO A 43 3.23 10.10 -8.05
N ASP A 44 4.55 10.17 -7.90
CA ASP A 44 5.50 9.07 -8.12
C ASP A 44 6.24 8.71 -6.81
N ASP A 45 5.60 8.92 -5.67
CA ASP A 45 6.15 8.52 -4.38
C ASP A 45 5.68 7.09 -4.06
N GLY A 46 6.57 6.11 -4.24
CA GLY A 46 6.26 4.70 -4.10
C GLY A 46 5.77 4.30 -2.70
N GLU A 47 6.21 5.01 -1.66
CA GLU A 47 5.75 4.78 -0.28
C GLU A 47 4.29 5.22 -0.12
N VAL A 48 3.97 6.42 -0.59
CA VAL A 48 2.60 6.96 -0.54
C VAL A 48 1.63 6.12 -1.36
N LEU A 49 2.05 5.67 -2.55
CA LEU A 49 1.24 4.83 -3.44
C LEU A 49 0.96 3.46 -2.81
N SER A 50 1.95 2.83 -2.18
CA SER A 50 1.78 1.56 -1.47
C SER A 50 0.84 1.70 -0.28
N MET A 51 0.99 2.78 0.49
CA MET A 51 0.12 3.07 1.64
C MET A 51 -1.33 3.31 1.19
N TYR A 52 -1.54 4.01 0.08
CA TYR A 52 -2.88 4.23 -0.46
C TYR A 52 -3.50 2.91 -0.95
N GLY A 53 -2.74 2.04 -1.61
CA GLY A 53 -3.20 0.71 -2.01
C GLY A 53 -3.69 -0.15 -0.83
N ASP A 54 -2.96 -0.16 0.28
CA ASP A 54 -3.37 -0.88 1.50
C ASP A 54 -4.66 -0.30 2.12
N LEU A 55 -4.77 1.03 2.16
CA LEU A 55 -5.96 1.70 2.68
C LEU A 55 -7.20 1.39 1.84
N ILE A 56 -7.08 1.39 0.51
CA ILE A 56 -8.17 1.02 -0.39
C ILE A 56 -8.62 -0.43 -0.14
N TRP A 57 -7.68 -1.35 0.02
CA TRP A 57 -7.98 -2.75 0.35
C TRP A 57 -8.68 -2.87 1.72
N ASN A 58 -8.23 -2.13 2.74
CA ASN A 58 -8.78 -2.22 4.09
C ASN A 58 -10.12 -1.49 4.26
N ASN A 59 -10.32 -0.34 3.63
CA ASN A 59 -11.56 0.45 3.71
C ASN A 59 -12.65 -0.11 2.79
N HIS A 60 -12.29 -0.40 1.54
CA HIS A 60 -13.26 -0.67 0.47
C HIS A 60 -13.27 -2.12 0.02
N ARG A 61 -12.25 -2.93 0.40
CA ARG A 61 -12.05 -4.31 -0.11
C ARG A 61 -11.96 -4.38 -1.64
N ASP A 62 -11.56 -3.28 -2.27
CA ASP A 62 -11.40 -3.15 -3.71
C ASP A 62 -9.99 -3.58 -4.12
N GLY A 63 -9.86 -4.85 -4.49
CA GLY A 63 -8.59 -5.46 -4.86
C GLY A 63 -8.01 -4.93 -6.17
N ASP A 64 -8.86 -4.62 -7.16
CA ASP A 64 -8.44 -4.11 -8.46
C ASP A 64 -7.83 -2.71 -8.31
N ARG A 65 -8.50 -1.85 -7.54
CA ARG A 65 -8.01 -0.49 -7.27
C ARG A 65 -6.77 -0.51 -6.37
N ALA A 66 -6.72 -1.36 -5.35
CA ALA A 66 -5.52 -1.53 -4.53
C ALA A 66 -4.31 -1.98 -5.36
N LYS A 67 -4.51 -3.00 -6.23
CA LYS A 67 -3.47 -3.53 -7.11
C LYS A 67 -2.90 -2.44 -8.04
N TYR A 68 -3.76 -1.60 -8.62
CA TYR A 68 -3.32 -0.50 -9.48
C TYR A 68 -2.33 0.45 -8.78
N TYR A 69 -2.56 0.78 -7.50
CA TYR A 69 -1.65 1.65 -6.75
C TYR A 69 -0.35 0.95 -6.35
N PHE A 70 -0.40 -0.36 -6.05
CA PHE A 70 0.82 -1.14 -5.83
C PHE A 70 1.67 -1.25 -7.10
N ASP A 71 1.06 -1.49 -8.27
CA ASP A 71 1.80 -1.54 -9.55
C ASP A 71 2.44 -0.18 -9.88
N ARG A 72 1.80 0.94 -9.50
CA ARG A 72 2.42 2.27 -9.61
C ARG A 72 3.54 2.48 -8.61
N ALA A 73 3.39 2.00 -7.38
CA ALA A 73 4.45 2.09 -6.37
C ALA A 73 5.73 1.36 -6.81
N LEU A 74 5.57 0.19 -7.44
CA LEU A 74 6.69 -0.58 -8.01
C LEU A 74 7.38 0.14 -9.17
N GLN A 75 6.63 0.92 -9.97
CA GLN A 75 7.20 1.72 -11.06
C GLN A 75 7.91 2.97 -10.56
N ALA A 76 7.40 3.58 -9.49
CA ALA A 76 7.91 4.78 -8.84
C ALA A 76 9.23 4.54 -8.08
N SER A 77 9.44 3.34 -7.58
CA SER A 77 10.69 2.92 -6.97
C SER A 77 11.41 1.90 -7.86
N PRO A 78 12.13 2.32 -8.92
CA PRO A 78 12.96 1.42 -9.71
C PRO A 78 14.24 0.97 -8.98
N GLU A 79 14.46 1.42 -7.74
CA GLU A 79 15.63 1.08 -6.92
C GLU A 79 15.32 -0.03 -5.92
N ASP A 80 15.38 -1.29 -6.39
CA ASP A 80 16.07 -2.42 -5.75
C ASP A 80 15.91 -3.66 -6.67
N TRP A 81 16.93 -3.97 -7.48
CA TRP A 81 17.10 -5.27 -8.13
C TRP A 81 18.41 -5.90 -7.67
#